data_AF-A0A7Y6PQA2-F1
#
_entry.id   AF-A0A7Y6PQA2-F1
#
_cell.length_a   1.000
_cell.length_b   1.000
_cell.length_c   1.000
_cell.angle_alpha   90.00
_cell.angle_beta   90.00
_cell.angle_gamma   90.00
#
_symmetry.space_group_name_H-M   'P 1'
#
loop_
_entity.id
_entity.type
_entity.pdbx_description
1 polymer ?
#
loop_
_entity_poly.entity_id
_entity_poly.type
_entity_poly.pdbx_seq_one_letter_code
_entity_poly.pdbx_strand_id
1 'polypeptide(L)'
;MSELDSIPDWAGYLRQLIDQGRVPEEVSRTEPNATSIAAALSVLHRYLDGRPAQAEMVEGALQIVEQGNAHYIKPLLPVPLEHGRAASSRIAKSIETHRTKLDDLTVSALIDRALQDNPSDSALVRVMEAEAKTRGPEVLRLAARWWPAWAASHIDWVPTSGDADGALLLRVVDRTPTGDLPVMIDAIGKAGADYVNRLVTALATWPVSAQARVKPALQADPAFAGRV
;
A
#
# COMPACT_ATOMS: atom_id res chain seq x y z
N MET A 1 -12.54 -30.24 -15.45
CA MET A 1 -12.14 -28.83 -15.32
C MET A 1 -10.77 -28.83 -14.68
N SER A 2 -9.71 -28.58 -15.46
CA SER A 2 -8.33 -28.58 -14.97
C SER A 2 -7.98 -27.23 -14.37
N GLU A 3 -7.16 -27.22 -13.33
CA GLU A 3 -6.64 -26.07 -12.56
C GLU A 3 -5.80 -25.05 -13.36
N LEU A 4 -5.91 -25.03 -14.69
CA LEU A 4 -5.20 -24.15 -15.62
C LEU A 4 -5.99 -22.90 -16.01
N ASP A 5 -7.29 -22.82 -15.69
CA ASP A 5 -8.14 -21.67 -16.00
C ASP A 5 -8.01 -20.51 -14.99
N SER A 6 -7.08 -20.60 -14.02
CA SER A 6 -6.89 -19.60 -12.95
C SER A 6 -5.52 -18.91 -12.97
N ILE A 7 -4.73 -19.12 -14.02
CA ILE A 7 -3.46 -18.41 -14.20
C ILE A 7 -3.77 -17.03 -14.82
N PRO A 8 -3.50 -15.90 -14.14
CA PRO A 8 -3.80 -14.59 -14.70
C PRO A 8 -2.91 -14.30 -15.92
N ASP A 9 -3.44 -13.57 -16.91
CA ASP A 9 -2.89 -13.26 -18.25
C ASP A 9 -1.38 -12.92 -18.32
N TRP A 10 -0.74 -12.52 -17.23
CA TRP A 10 0.68 -12.18 -17.19
C TRP A 10 1.62 -13.39 -17.34
N ALA A 11 1.23 -14.59 -16.90
CA ALA A 11 2.07 -15.79 -17.07
C ALA A 11 2.06 -16.28 -18.53
N GLY A 12 0.94 -16.08 -19.24
CA GLY A 12 0.85 -16.32 -20.68
C GLY A 12 1.73 -15.33 -21.47
N TYR A 13 1.72 -14.05 -21.08
CA TYR A 13 2.57 -13.03 -21.68
C TYR A 13 4.07 -13.31 -21.49
N LEU A 14 4.50 -13.74 -20.29
CA LEU A 14 5.89 -14.10 -20.03
C LEU A 14 6.33 -15.35 -20.82
N ARG A 15 5.47 -16.36 -20.94
CA ARG A 15 5.76 -17.56 -21.71
C ARG A 15 5.87 -17.26 -23.20
N GLN A 16 5.02 -16.38 -23.71
CA GLN A 16 5.07 -15.90 -25.09
C GLN A 16 6.37 -15.14 -25.41
N LEU A 17 6.91 -14.35 -24.48
CA LEU A 17 8.19 -13.64 -24.65
C LEU A 17 9.40 -14.59 -24.67
N ILE A 18 9.35 -15.68 -23.91
CA ILE A 18 10.38 -16.71 -23.86
C ILE A 18 10.34 -17.60 -25.11
N ASP A 19 9.15 -18.10 -25.49
CA ASP A 19 8.96 -19.00 -26.63
C ASP A 19 9.24 -18.33 -27.99
N GLN A 20 9.14 -17.00 -28.08
CA GLN A 20 9.47 -16.25 -29.28
C GLN A 20 10.98 -16.04 -29.48
N GLY A 21 11.84 -16.55 -28.60
CA GLY A 21 13.30 -16.36 -28.69
C GLY A 21 13.71 -14.88 -28.61
N ARG A 22 12.84 -14.02 -28.10
CA ARG A 22 13.05 -12.57 -27.95
C ARG A 22 13.62 -12.23 -26.58
N VAL A 23 14.65 -12.96 -26.16
CA VAL A 23 15.64 -12.43 -25.22
C VAL A 23 16.87 -12.09 -26.07
N PRO A 24 16.98 -10.86 -26.59
CA PRO A 24 18.08 -10.52 -27.49
C PRO A 24 19.40 -10.45 -26.71
N GLU A 25 20.45 -10.94 -27.36
CA GLU A 25 21.86 -10.83 -26.94
C GLU A 25 22.32 -9.36 -26.72
N GLU A 26 21.51 -8.39 -27.15
CA GLU A 26 21.69 -6.95 -26.97
C GLU A 26 21.45 -6.47 -25.53
N VAL A 27 20.92 -7.33 -24.65
CA VAL A 27 20.78 -7.07 -23.20
C VAL A 27 22.14 -6.99 -22.48
N SER A 28 23.25 -7.29 -23.15
CA SER A 28 24.59 -7.30 -22.56
C SER A 28 25.27 -5.92 -22.46
N ARG A 29 24.75 -4.82 -23.02
CA ARG A 29 25.60 -3.63 -23.29
C ARG A 29 25.27 -2.28 -22.66
N THR A 30 24.21 -2.11 -21.87
CA THR A 30 23.98 -0.80 -21.22
C THR A 30 23.30 -0.90 -19.86
N GLU A 31 24.01 -0.51 -18.80
CA GLU A 31 23.48 -0.21 -17.45
C GLU A 31 23.04 -1.42 -16.59
N PRO A 32 22.74 -1.29 -15.27
CA PRO A 32 22.48 -2.42 -14.36
C PRO A 32 21.28 -3.23 -14.88
N ASN A 33 21.61 -4.31 -15.57
CA ASN A 33 20.91 -4.71 -16.78
C ASN A 33 19.87 -5.79 -16.53
N ALA A 34 19.03 -6.02 -17.53
CA ALA A 34 17.96 -7.02 -17.55
C ALA A 34 18.37 -8.46 -17.17
N THR A 35 19.65 -8.74 -16.90
CA THR A 35 20.13 -9.88 -16.10
C THR A 35 19.45 -10.00 -14.73
N SER A 36 19.23 -8.91 -13.98
CA SER A 36 18.57 -8.97 -12.66
C SER A 36 17.08 -9.29 -12.77
N ILE A 37 16.42 -8.76 -13.81
CA ILE A 37 15.00 -9.00 -14.10
C ILE A 37 14.82 -10.41 -14.66
N ALA A 38 15.65 -10.82 -15.61
CA ALA A 38 15.66 -12.18 -16.14
C ALA A 38 16.02 -13.21 -15.06
N ALA A 39 16.87 -12.86 -14.08
CA ALA A 39 17.15 -13.71 -12.93
C ALA A 39 15.93 -13.83 -12.00
N ALA A 40 15.28 -12.72 -11.62
CA ALA A 40 14.08 -12.77 -10.78
C ALA A 40 12.88 -13.44 -11.50
N LEU A 41 12.73 -13.21 -12.81
CA LEU A 41 11.73 -13.87 -13.65
C LEU A 41 12.07 -15.35 -13.88
N SER A 42 13.34 -15.74 -13.98
CA SER A 42 13.78 -17.15 -14.05
C SER A 42 13.63 -17.88 -12.71
N VAL A 43 13.70 -17.17 -11.59
CA VAL A 43 13.34 -17.68 -10.26
C VAL A 43 11.82 -17.90 -10.19
N LEU A 44 11.02 -16.93 -10.63
CA LEU A 44 9.55 -17.06 -10.78
C LEU A 44 9.14 -18.21 -11.72
N HIS A 45 9.87 -18.44 -12.82
CA HIS A 45 9.58 -19.53 -13.78
C HIS A 45 9.90 -20.92 -13.22
N ARG A 46 11.04 -21.10 -12.54
CA ARG A 46 11.37 -22.36 -11.82
C ARG A 46 10.42 -22.63 -10.66
N TYR A 47 9.82 -21.60 -10.09
CA TYR A 47 8.93 -21.68 -8.92
C TYR A 47 7.57 -22.31 -9.22
N LEU A 48 7.06 -22.16 -10.46
CA LEU A 48 5.82 -22.79 -10.90
C LEU A 48 5.90 -24.32 -11.03
N ASP A 49 7.11 -24.90 -10.92
CA ASP A 49 7.38 -26.33 -11.09
C ASP A 49 7.65 -27.13 -9.79
N GLY A 50 7.45 -26.54 -8.60
CA GLY A 50 7.29 -27.32 -7.35
C GLY A 50 8.17 -26.93 -6.13
N ARG A 51 7.63 -26.03 -5.29
CA ARG A 51 7.76 -25.84 -3.81
C ARG A 51 9.10 -26.25 -3.14
N PRO A 52 10.01 -25.28 -2.86
CA PRO A 52 10.08 -24.61 -1.53
C PRO A 52 10.44 -23.09 -1.58
N ALA A 53 10.45 -22.47 -2.76
CA ALA A 53 11.15 -21.21 -3.06
C ALA A 53 10.41 -19.86 -2.79
N GLN A 54 9.47 -19.81 -1.82
CA GLN A 54 8.70 -18.57 -1.59
C GLN A 54 9.57 -17.46 -0.99
N ALA A 55 10.39 -17.79 0.00
CA ALA A 55 11.28 -16.83 0.65
C ALA A 55 12.32 -16.27 -0.34
N GLU A 56 12.94 -17.13 -1.16
CA GLU A 56 13.93 -16.70 -2.16
C GLU A 56 13.32 -15.83 -3.26
N MET A 57 12.07 -16.12 -3.68
CA MET A 57 11.33 -15.27 -4.63
C MET A 57 11.07 -13.88 -4.04
N VAL A 58 10.62 -13.82 -2.79
CA VAL A 58 10.36 -12.55 -2.10
C VAL A 58 11.66 -11.76 -1.93
N GLU A 59 12.76 -12.42 -1.57
CA GLU A 59 14.07 -11.79 -1.46
C GLU A 59 14.57 -11.24 -2.80
N GLY A 60 14.45 -11.99 -3.89
CA GLY A 60 14.82 -11.52 -5.23
C GLY A 60 13.96 -10.35 -5.69
N ALA A 61 12.66 -10.37 -5.40
CA ALA A 61 11.77 -9.26 -5.71
C ALA A 61 12.12 -8.00 -4.89
N LEU A 62 12.44 -8.14 -3.60
CA LEU A 62 12.91 -7.02 -2.77
C LEU A 62 14.23 -6.44 -3.28
N GLN A 63 15.16 -7.27 -3.75
CA GLN A 63 16.41 -6.78 -4.36
C GLN A 63 16.15 -5.93 -5.61
N ILE A 64 15.13 -6.26 -6.42
CA ILE A 64 14.74 -5.40 -7.56
C ILE A 64 14.08 -4.12 -7.06
N VAL A 65 13.24 -4.18 -6.03
CA VAL A 65 12.64 -2.98 -5.43
C VAL A 65 13.73 -2.02 -4.94
N GLU A 66 14.80 -2.52 -4.34
CA GLU A 66 15.94 -1.70 -3.91
C GLU A 66 16.69 -0.99 -5.04
N GLN A 67 16.52 -1.41 -6.30
CA GLN A 67 17.10 -0.73 -7.47
C GLN A 67 16.29 0.51 -7.89
N GLY A 68 15.04 0.66 -7.43
CA GLY A 68 14.27 1.89 -7.53
C GLY A 68 13.78 2.29 -8.92
N ASN A 69 13.64 1.33 -9.84
CA ASN A 69 13.08 1.59 -11.16
C ASN A 69 11.59 1.20 -11.20
N ALA A 70 10.70 2.19 -11.33
CA ALA A 70 9.25 1.98 -11.34
C ALA A 70 8.78 0.98 -12.40
N HIS A 71 9.45 0.92 -13.57
CA HIS A 71 9.10 0.00 -14.64
C HIS A 71 9.25 -1.46 -14.21
N TYR A 72 10.21 -1.74 -13.33
CA TYR A 72 10.48 -3.10 -12.82
C TYR A 72 9.75 -3.41 -11.52
N ILE A 73 9.39 -2.39 -10.74
CA ILE A 73 8.67 -2.57 -9.46
C ILE A 73 7.21 -2.94 -9.68
N LYS A 74 6.52 -2.31 -10.65
CA LYS A 74 5.08 -2.53 -10.87
C LYS A 74 4.70 -4.01 -11.05
N PRO A 75 5.40 -4.80 -11.88
CA PRO A 75 5.12 -6.23 -12.02
C PRO A 75 5.34 -7.05 -10.74
N LEU A 76 6.11 -6.53 -9.77
CA LEU A 76 6.44 -7.20 -8.52
C LEU A 76 5.45 -6.90 -7.39
N LEU A 77 4.58 -5.89 -7.52
CA LEU A 77 3.57 -5.55 -6.50
C LEU A 77 2.60 -6.69 -6.11
N PRO A 78 2.31 -7.68 -6.99
CA PRO A 78 1.55 -8.87 -6.60
C PRO A 78 2.33 -9.85 -5.71
N VAL A 79 3.67 -9.81 -5.69
CA VAL A 79 4.50 -10.64 -4.82
C VAL A 79 4.27 -10.20 -3.36
N PRO A 80 4.14 -11.12 -2.39
CA PRO A 80 3.97 -10.77 -0.98
C PRO A 80 5.30 -10.32 -0.37
N LEU A 81 5.76 -9.14 -0.77
CA LEU A 81 7.03 -8.55 -0.35
C LEU A 81 7.16 -8.44 1.18
N GLU A 82 6.03 -8.30 1.87
CA GLU A 82 5.94 -8.24 3.33
C GLU A 82 6.47 -9.48 4.06
N HIS A 83 6.67 -10.61 3.36
CA HIS A 83 7.24 -11.83 3.95
C HIS A 83 8.76 -11.92 3.83
N GLY A 84 9.39 -10.91 3.23
CA GLY A 84 10.84 -10.84 3.10
C GLY A 84 11.51 -10.32 4.35
N ARG A 85 12.78 -10.64 4.51
CA ARG A 85 13.58 -10.20 5.64
C ARG A 85 13.76 -8.68 5.58
N ALA A 86 13.32 -8.01 6.66
CA ALA A 86 13.39 -6.57 6.81
C ALA A 86 12.75 -5.81 5.63
N ALA A 87 11.64 -6.33 5.10
CA ALA A 87 10.98 -5.79 3.92
C ALA A 87 10.62 -4.31 4.13
N SER A 88 10.07 -3.94 5.30
CA SER A 88 9.69 -2.58 5.64
C SER A 88 10.87 -1.61 5.52
N SER A 89 11.99 -1.88 6.19
CA SER A 89 13.19 -1.04 6.13
C SER A 89 13.76 -0.92 4.71
N ARG A 90 13.76 -2.02 3.95
CA ARG A 90 14.33 -2.08 2.58
C ARG A 90 13.47 -1.32 1.58
N ILE A 91 12.15 -1.48 1.66
CA ILE A 91 11.18 -0.73 0.86
C ILE A 91 11.28 0.77 1.20
N ALA A 92 11.30 1.12 2.49
CA ALA A 92 11.44 2.51 2.92
C ALA A 92 12.71 3.15 2.35
N LYS A 93 13.86 2.47 2.48
CA LYS A 93 15.13 2.93 1.90
C LYS A 93 15.06 3.09 0.37
N SER A 94 14.39 2.19 -0.34
CA SER A 94 14.18 2.31 -1.79
C SER A 94 13.38 3.56 -2.14
N ILE A 95 12.28 3.83 -1.41
CA ILE A 95 11.49 5.04 -1.60
C ILE A 95 12.34 6.28 -1.32
N GLU A 96 13.04 6.35 -0.18
CA GLU A 96 13.92 7.49 0.16
C GLU A 96 14.96 7.76 -0.94
N THR A 97 15.58 6.70 -1.46
CA THR A 97 16.69 6.81 -2.44
C THR A 97 16.19 7.15 -3.85
N HIS A 98 15.01 6.66 -4.23
CA HIS A 98 14.54 6.65 -5.61
C HIS A 98 13.22 7.37 -5.84
N ARG A 99 12.72 8.13 -4.85
CA ARG A 99 11.41 8.79 -4.89
C ARG A 99 11.09 9.51 -6.19
N THR A 100 12.07 10.22 -6.77
CA THR A 100 11.92 11.01 -8.01
C THR A 100 11.71 10.15 -9.26
N LYS A 101 12.02 8.86 -9.19
CA LYS A 101 11.83 7.87 -10.27
C LYS A 101 10.58 7.02 -10.09
N LEU A 102 9.91 7.13 -8.94
CA LEU A 102 8.72 6.38 -8.60
C LEU A 102 7.48 7.25 -8.77
N ASP A 103 6.49 6.74 -9.50
CA ASP A 103 5.17 7.37 -9.51
C ASP A 103 4.43 7.14 -8.19
N ASP A 104 3.44 8.00 -7.97
CA ASP A 104 2.69 8.07 -6.73
C ASP A 104 1.96 6.79 -6.36
N LEU A 105 1.45 6.05 -7.37
CA LEU A 105 0.76 4.78 -7.18
C LEU A 105 1.73 3.69 -6.73
N THR A 106 2.92 3.66 -7.33
CA THR A 106 3.97 2.71 -6.95
C THR A 106 4.44 2.98 -5.53
N VAL A 107 4.64 4.25 -5.14
CA VAL A 107 4.98 4.62 -3.76
C VAL A 107 3.90 4.19 -2.78
N SER A 108 2.62 4.46 -3.08
CA SER A 108 1.49 4.01 -2.24
C SER A 108 1.49 2.49 -2.04
N ALA A 109 1.67 1.73 -3.12
CA ALA A 109 1.69 0.27 -3.05
C ALA A 109 2.86 -0.24 -2.21
N LEU A 110 4.04 0.35 -2.36
CA LEU A 110 5.22 0.01 -1.56
C LEU A 110 5.03 0.34 -0.08
N ILE A 111 4.46 1.51 0.26
CA ILE A 111 4.15 1.87 1.64
C ILE A 111 3.15 0.88 2.25
N ASP A 112 2.09 0.48 1.53
CA ASP A 112 1.11 -0.51 2.01
C ASP A 112 1.78 -1.85 2.36
N ARG A 113 2.73 -2.29 1.53
CA ARG A 113 3.50 -3.53 1.78
C ARG A 113 4.46 -3.41 2.96
N ALA A 114 5.16 -2.29 3.07
CA ALA A 114 6.06 -2.05 4.19
C ALA A 114 5.30 -1.98 5.53
N LEU A 115 4.13 -1.33 5.53
CA LEU A 115 3.22 -1.27 6.67
C LEU A 115 2.71 -2.65 7.09
N GLN A 116 2.50 -3.57 6.15
CA GLN A 116 2.06 -4.93 6.43
C GLN A 116 3.15 -5.80 7.07
N ASP A 117 4.43 -5.58 6.74
CA ASP A 117 5.57 -6.25 7.37
C ASP A 117 5.82 -5.72 8.79
N ASN A 118 6.16 -4.43 8.88
CA ASN A 118 6.46 -3.79 10.15
C ASN A 118 6.03 -2.31 10.11
N PRO A 119 4.85 -1.97 10.66
CA PRO A 119 4.34 -0.62 10.60
C PRO A 119 5.16 0.37 11.42
N SER A 120 5.78 -0.08 12.53
CA SER A 120 6.56 0.78 13.43
C SER A 120 8.04 0.92 13.03
N ASP A 121 8.42 0.45 11.83
CA ASP A 121 9.76 0.63 11.31
C ASP A 121 10.11 2.12 11.20
N SER A 122 11.21 2.53 11.84
CA SER A 122 11.60 3.94 11.91
C SER A 122 11.98 4.56 10.56
N ALA A 123 12.44 3.76 9.57
CA ALA A 123 12.69 4.26 8.24
C ALA A 123 11.38 4.45 7.47
N LEU A 124 10.43 3.52 7.62
CA LEU A 124 9.09 3.66 7.06
C LEU A 124 8.37 4.88 7.62
N VAL A 125 8.44 5.12 8.94
CA VAL A 125 7.85 6.32 9.57
C VAL A 125 8.36 7.60 8.90
N ARG A 126 9.68 7.74 8.71
CA ARG A 126 10.26 8.93 8.05
C ARG A 126 9.76 9.11 6.62
N VAL A 127 9.67 8.02 5.85
CA VAL A 127 9.12 8.04 4.49
C VAL A 127 7.66 8.49 4.51
N MET A 128 6.85 7.92 5.40
CA MET A 128 5.45 8.28 5.53
C MET A 128 5.25 9.74 5.91
N GLU A 129 6.04 10.26 6.87
CA GLU A 129 6.01 11.68 7.24
C GLU A 129 6.43 12.59 6.08
N ALA A 130 7.42 12.18 5.28
CA ALA A 130 7.85 12.93 4.10
C ALA A 130 6.76 12.95 3.01
N GLU A 131 6.16 11.80 2.70
CA GLU A 131 5.08 11.70 1.72
C GLU A 131 3.79 12.37 2.21
N ALA A 132 3.53 12.38 3.51
CA ALA A 132 2.33 12.99 4.06
C ALA A 132 2.32 14.52 3.92
N LYS A 133 3.48 15.17 3.79
CA LYS A 133 3.56 16.62 3.52
C LYS A 133 2.94 17.01 2.18
N THR A 134 2.93 16.10 1.21
CA THR A 134 2.39 16.35 -0.14
C THR A 134 1.09 15.60 -0.38
N ARG A 135 0.94 14.43 0.24
CA ARG A 135 -0.14 13.46 -0.01
C ARG A 135 -0.73 12.90 1.28
N GLY A 136 -0.79 13.73 2.33
CA GLY A 136 -1.26 13.39 3.69
C GLY A 136 -2.43 12.42 3.73
N PRO A 137 -3.58 12.73 3.11
CA PRO A 137 -4.75 11.87 3.16
C PRO A 137 -4.53 10.45 2.62
N GLU A 138 -3.71 10.29 1.58
CA GLU A 138 -3.45 8.98 1.00
C GLU A 138 -2.52 8.15 1.90
N VAL A 139 -1.50 8.77 2.50
CA VAL A 139 -0.62 8.10 3.47
C VAL A 139 -1.40 7.68 4.71
N LEU A 140 -2.26 8.57 5.23
CA LEU A 140 -3.15 8.26 6.35
C LEU A 140 -4.10 7.09 6.03
N ARG A 141 -4.66 7.05 4.81
CA ARG A 141 -5.53 5.95 4.37
C ARG A 141 -4.81 4.61 4.38
N LEU A 142 -3.54 4.55 3.95
CA LEU A 142 -2.74 3.33 4.00
C LEU A 142 -2.42 2.93 5.44
N ALA A 143 -1.98 3.90 6.25
CA ALA A 143 -1.65 3.69 7.65
C ALA A 143 -2.87 3.24 8.47
N ALA A 144 -4.06 3.73 8.18
CA ALA A 144 -5.29 3.39 8.91
C ALA A 144 -5.60 1.89 8.89
N ARG A 145 -5.12 1.13 7.89
CA ARG A 145 -5.31 -0.33 7.83
C ARG A 145 -4.42 -1.09 8.82
N TRP A 146 -3.15 -0.73 8.85
CA TRP A 146 -2.08 -1.53 9.46
C TRP A 146 -1.55 -0.91 10.75
N TRP A 147 -1.72 0.40 10.91
CA TRP A 147 -1.31 1.17 12.08
C TRP A 147 -2.31 2.31 12.43
N PRO A 148 -3.53 1.96 12.87
CA PRO A 148 -4.58 2.93 13.15
C PRO A 148 -4.18 4.01 14.15
N ALA A 149 -3.38 3.67 15.16
CA ALA A 149 -2.91 4.62 16.17
C ALA A 149 -2.06 5.76 15.58
N TRP A 150 -1.17 5.46 14.62
CA TRP A 150 -0.38 6.49 13.93
C TRP A 150 -1.25 7.34 13.00
N ALA A 151 -2.20 6.73 12.29
CA ALA A 151 -3.12 7.47 11.44
C ALA A 151 -4.02 8.41 12.27
N ALA A 152 -4.50 7.93 13.42
CA ALA A 152 -5.28 8.70 14.37
C ALA A 152 -4.50 9.90 14.94
N SER A 153 -3.22 9.74 15.27
CA SER A 153 -2.39 10.84 15.79
C SER A 153 -2.05 11.93 14.77
N HIS A 154 -2.37 11.72 13.50
CA HIS A 154 -2.05 12.62 12.38
C HIS A 154 -3.29 12.98 11.56
N ILE A 155 -4.49 12.78 12.11
CA ILE A 155 -5.74 13.05 11.38
C ILE A 155 -5.91 14.53 11.00
N ASP A 156 -5.21 15.42 11.70
CA ASP A 156 -5.10 16.85 11.41
C ASP A 156 -4.41 17.15 10.07
N TRP A 157 -3.72 16.17 9.47
CA TRP A 157 -3.14 16.29 8.13
C TRP A 157 -4.15 16.11 6.99
N VAL A 158 -5.44 16.00 7.30
CA VAL A 158 -6.54 16.08 6.32
C VAL A 158 -7.15 17.49 6.35
N PRO A 159 -6.51 18.47 5.69
CA PRO A 159 -6.94 19.86 5.79
C PRO A 159 -8.34 20.06 5.18
N THR A 160 -9.13 20.95 5.78
CA THR A 160 -10.47 21.31 5.28
C THR A 160 -10.44 21.78 3.83
N SER A 161 -9.37 22.43 3.37
CA SER A 161 -9.21 22.89 1.99
C SER A 161 -9.12 21.75 0.97
N GLY A 162 -8.61 20.57 1.37
CA GLY A 162 -8.47 19.40 0.51
C GLY A 162 -9.57 18.35 0.67
N ASP A 163 -10.48 18.54 1.63
CA ASP A 163 -11.50 17.55 2.01
C ASP A 163 -12.76 18.20 2.61
N ALA A 164 -13.27 19.24 1.95
CA ALA A 164 -14.41 20.02 2.47
C ALA A 164 -15.69 19.19 2.69
N ASP A 165 -15.86 18.09 1.96
CA ASP A 165 -17.02 17.19 2.06
C ASP A 165 -16.79 15.99 3.00
N GLY A 166 -15.58 15.80 3.52
CA GLY A 166 -15.21 14.70 4.41
C GLY A 166 -14.96 13.35 3.73
N ALA A 167 -14.92 13.29 2.40
CA ALA A 167 -14.74 12.05 1.65
C ALA A 167 -13.41 11.35 1.96
N LEU A 168 -12.33 12.10 2.21
CA LEU A 168 -11.03 11.56 2.58
C LEU A 168 -11.02 11.04 4.02
N LEU A 169 -11.57 11.79 4.98
CA LEU A 169 -11.78 11.30 6.35
C LEU A 169 -12.56 9.98 6.35
N LEU A 170 -13.63 9.92 5.54
CA LEU A 170 -14.43 8.71 5.41
C LEU A 170 -13.64 7.54 4.84
N ARG A 171 -12.75 7.76 3.86
CA ARG A 171 -11.86 6.71 3.32
C ARG A 171 -10.82 6.23 4.33
N VAL A 172 -10.33 7.10 5.21
CA VAL A 172 -9.44 6.71 6.32
C VAL A 172 -10.20 5.79 7.27
N VAL A 173 -11.38 6.23 7.74
CA VAL A 173 -12.28 5.43 8.60
C VAL A 173 -12.68 4.12 7.94
N ASP A 174 -12.94 4.13 6.62
CA ASP A 174 -13.28 2.93 5.86
C ASP A 174 -12.18 1.88 5.91
N ARG A 175 -10.93 2.34 5.92
CA ARG A 175 -9.78 1.45 5.89
C ARG A 175 -9.39 0.96 7.28
N THR A 176 -9.86 1.63 8.33
CA THR A 176 -9.63 1.22 9.72
C THR A 176 -10.34 -0.10 10.05
N PRO A 177 -9.61 -1.11 10.60
CA PRO A 177 -10.21 -2.33 11.10
C PRO A 177 -11.30 -2.05 12.14
N THR A 178 -12.36 -2.87 12.16
CA THR A 178 -13.52 -2.65 13.05
C THR A 178 -13.14 -2.51 14.53
N GLY A 179 -12.17 -3.30 15.01
CA GLY A 179 -11.69 -3.25 16.39
C GLY A 179 -10.99 -1.93 16.77
N ASP A 180 -10.46 -1.22 15.77
CA ASP A 180 -9.69 0.02 15.95
C ASP A 180 -10.50 1.28 15.58
N LEU A 181 -11.74 1.12 15.11
CA LEU A 181 -12.63 2.25 14.83
C LEU A 181 -12.79 3.21 16.01
N PRO A 182 -12.95 2.75 17.27
CA PRO A 182 -13.06 3.68 18.41
C PRO A 182 -11.87 4.65 18.53
N VAL A 183 -10.64 4.17 18.25
CA VAL A 183 -9.43 5.00 18.32
C VAL A 183 -9.45 6.08 17.24
N MET A 184 -9.83 5.70 16.01
CA MET A 184 -9.90 6.65 14.89
C MET A 184 -11.02 7.68 15.09
N ILE A 185 -12.20 7.25 15.56
CA ILE A 185 -13.34 8.13 15.81
C ILE A 185 -13.06 9.13 16.94
N ASP A 186 -12.47 8.67 18.06
CA ASP A 186 -12.05 9.54 19.17
C ASP A 186 -11.03 10.60 18.70
N ALA A 187 -10.07 10.21 17.85
CA ALA A 187 -9.10 11.15 17.29
C ALA A 187 -9.75 12.21 16.40
N ILE A 188 -10.72 11.82 15.55
CA ILE A 188 -11.51 12.77 14.76
C ILE A 188 -12.30 13.72 15.67
N GLY A 189 -12.91 13.21 16.74
CA GLY A 189 -13.60 14.01 17.74
C GLY A 189 -12.69 15.04 18.41
N LYS A 190 -11.47 14.63 18.77
CA LYS A 190 -10.44 15.50 19.37
C LYS A 190 -9.85 16.52 18.39
N ALA A 191 -9.79 16.21 17.10
CA ALA A 191 -9.35 17.14 16.05
C ALA A 191 -10.30 18.33 15.88
N GLY A 192 -11.57 18.18 16.28
CA GLY A 192 -12.50 19.29 16.48
C GLY A 192 -13.80 19.18 15.68
N ALA A 193 -14.69 20.15 15.91
CA ALA A 193 -16.05 20.12 15.38
C ALA A 193 -16.13 20.14 13.83
N ASP A 194 -15.15 20.73 13.14
CA ASP A 194 -15.07 20.72 11.67
C ASP A 194 -14.93 19.29 11.13
N TYR A 195 -13.98 18.54 11.69
CA TYR A 195 -13.72 17.14 11.31
C TYR A 195 -14.93 16.24 11.57
N VAL A 196 -15.58 16.42 12.72
CA VAL A 196 -16.83 15.72 13.07
C VAL A 196 -17.91 16.01 12.03
N ASN A 197 -18.17 17.29 11.71
CA ASN A 197 -19.22 17.67 10.76
C ASN A 197 -18.98 17.14 9.35
N ARG A 198 -17.72 17.18 8.89
CA ARG A 198 -17.31 16.64 7.59
C ARG A 198 -17.50 15.13 7.53
N LEU A 199 -17.07 14.39 8.55
CA LEU A 199 -17.26 12.95 8.59
C LEU A 199 -18.74 12.57 8.57
N VAL A 200 -19.58 13.25 9.37
CA VAL A 200 -21.03 13.02 9.40
C VAL A 200 -21.68 13.32 8.04
N THR A 201 -21.28 14.41 7.40
CA THR A 201 -21.76 14.80 6.07
C THR A 201 -21.40 13.74 5.02
N ALA A 202 -20.14 13.30 5.00
CA ALA A 202 -19.67 12.27 4.10
C ALA A 202 -20.42 10.95 4.32
N LEU A 203 -20.57 10.53 5.58
CA LEU A 203 -21.26 9.31 5.99
C LEU A 203 -22.71 9.26 5.50
N ALA A 204 -23.43 10.39 5.52
CA ALA A 204 -24.82 10.47 5.08
C ALA A 204 -25.01 10.09 3.60
N THR A 205 -23.98 10.27 2.78
CA THR A 205 -24.01 9.96 1.33
C THR A 205 -23.54 8.55 0.99
N TRP A 206 -23.04 7.80 1.98
CA TRP A 206 -22.36 6.53 1.75
C TRP A 206 -23.32 5.33 1.80
N PRO A 207 -23.09 4.22 1.06
CA PRO A 207 -23.88 2.99 1.16
C PRO A 207 -24.19 2.55 2.59
N VAL A 208 -25.46 2.19 2.81
CA VAL A 208 -26.00 1.78 4.13
C VAL A 208 -25.21 0.65 4.78
N SER A 209 -24.71 -0.30 3.98
CA SER A 209 -23.88 -1.40 4.46
C SER A 209 -22.54 -0.92 5.06
N ALA A 210 -21.93 0.12 4.48
CA ALA A 210 -20.71 0.73 4.99
C ALA A 210 -21.01 1.55 6.26
N GLN A 211 -22.12 2.29 6.26
CA GLN A 211 -22.57 3.03 7.44
C GLN A 211 -22.79 2.11 8.65
N ALA A 212 -23.41 0.95 8.45
CA ALA A 212 -23.70 -0.01 9.53
C ALA A 212 -22.45 -0.47 10.29
N ARG A 213 -21.28 -0.48 9.64
CA ARG A 213 -20.00 -0.82 10.27
C ARG A 213 -19.48 0.28 11.20
N VAL A 214 -19.63 1.54 10.78
CA VAL A 214 -19.02 2.71 11.45
C VAL A 214 -19.94 3.31 12.51
N LYS A 215 -21.27 3.27 12.28
CA LYS A 215 -22.28 3.86 13.17
C LYS A 215 -22.15 3.47 14.64
N PRO A 216 -21.90 2.19 15.01
CA PRO A 216 -21.76 1.83 16.42
C PRO A 216 -20.62 2.56 17.13
N ALA A 217 -19.47 2.73 16.46
CA ALA A 217 -18.33 3.45 17.02
C ALA A 217 -18.62 4.96 17.16
N LEU A 218 -19.30 5.55 16.17
CA LEU A 218 -19.73 6.94 16.22
C LEU A 218 -20.73 7.20 17.35
N GLN A 219 -21.73 6.33 17.52
CA GLN A 219 -22.75 6.49 18.56
C GLN A 219 -22.20 6.34 19.98
N ALA A 220 -21.10 5.60 20.14
CA ALA A 220 -20.41 5.45 21.41
C ALA A 220 -19.56 6.68 21.78
N ASP A 221 -19.22 7.53 20.81
CA ASP A 221 -18.34 8.67 21.02
C ASP A 221 -19.12 9.97 21.35
N PRO A 222 -18.81 10.66 22.46
CA PRO A 222 -19.51 11.88 22.86
C PRO A 222 -19.46 13.02 21.85
N ALA A 223 -18.41 13.12 21.02
CA ALA A 223 -18.29 14.17 20.02
C ALA A 223 -19.34 14.03 18.90
N PHE A 224 -19.87 12.82 18.71
CA PHE A 224 -20.85 12.47 17.68
C PHE A 224 -22.27 12.27 18.23
N ALA A 225 -22.47 12.42 19.54
CA ALA A 225 -23.77 12.28 20.19
C ALA A 225 -24.83 13.19 19.54
N GLY A 226 -25.94 12.59 19.08
CA GLY A 226 -27.05 13.31 18.44
C GLY A 226 -26.79 13.75 16.99
N ARG A 227 -25.69 13.32 16.37
CA ARG A 227 -25.33 13.66 14.97
C ARG A 227 -25.39 12.47 14.01
N VAL A 228 -25.51 11.23 14.51
CA VAL A 228 -25.38 9.97 13.75
C VAL A 228 -26.49 8.98 14.08
#